data_AF-A0A6C0CYP1-F1
#
_entry.id   AF-A0A6C0CYP1-F1
#
_cell.length_a   1.000
_cell.length_b   1.000
_cell.length_c   1.000
_cell.angle_alpha   90.00
_cell.angle_beta   90.00
_cell.angle_gamma   90.00
#
_symmetry.space_group_name_H-M   'P 1'
#
loop_
_entity.id
_entity.type
_entity.pdbx_description
1 polymer ?
#
loop_
_entity_poly.entity_id
_entity_poly.type
_entity_poly.pdbx_seq_one_letter_code
_entity_poly.pdbx_strand_id
1 'polypeptide(L)'
;MNCEYCKKNFKTKSILNTHQKTAKYCLIKRGIIEENNSIIIEDYQCEYCNKSLTTKYTLNAHIETCSVKLKMENKTKKNKTDKCLEEQKVIYEIQLENKNKQLEEQKINYEMQLENKNKQIQEQRIQIKELQDTIASIASQPKNITTHNNNRTNTTTNNRLNIINNLVPITDDEFKKLPDMLKREYVESGLDGYIKLATEFYKDKAVCTDVSRKIVTHKDENGKVVTDPNMTKLNSRFFKAILNKNRELTYILVDEVEKKVNDREMNIDDLINFSCKYSNQRVNVIKLANGEETGEVNDTEGEYMEFKNTYTNRVCDSISIKK
;
A
#
# COMPACT_ATOMS: atom_id res chain seq x y z
N MET A 1 -29.57 12.47 -85.22
CA MET A 1 -29.68 13.14 -83.89
C MET A 1 -28.89 14.43 -83.96
N ASN A 2 -29.42 15.55 -83.46
CA ASN A 2 -28.81 16.86 -83.68
C ASN A 2 -28.08 17.33 -82.43
N CYS A 3 -26.91 17.94 -82.61
CA CYS A 3 -26.23 18.60 -81.49
C CYS A 3 -26.85 19.97 -81.23
N GLU A 4 -27.26 20.17 -79.99
CA GLU A 4 -27.98 21.37 -79.52
C GLU A 4 -27.16 22.66 -79.66
N TYR A 5 -25.83 22.55 -79.59
CA TYR A 5 -24.90 23.69 -79.63
C TYR A 5 -24.53 24.10 -81.06
N CYS A 6 -24.53 23.15 -81.99
CA CYS A 6 -23.98 23.39 -83.33
C CYS A 6 -24.89 23.14 -84.51
N LYS A 7 -26.06 22.57 -84.31
CA LYS A 7 -26.96 22.34 -85.45
C LYS A 7 -26.68 21.05 -86.21
N LYS A 8 -25.46 20.48 -86.12
CA LYS A 8 -25.04 19.34 -86.94
C LYS A 8 -25.82 18.07 -86.59
N ASN A 9 -26.21 17.33 -87.63
CA ASN A 9 -26.89 16.05 -87.53
C ASN A 9 -25.88 14.90 -87.56
N PHE A 10 -26.04 13.95 -86.64
CA PHE A 10 -25.19 12.78 -86.48
C PHE A 10 -26.00 11.49 -86.62
N LYS A 11 -25.39 10.49 -87.27
CA LYS A 11 -26.02 9.20 -87.56
C LYS A 11 -26.35 8.38 -86.32
N THR A 12 -25.55 8.48 -85.26
CA THR A 12 -25.73 7.69 -84.02
C THR A 12 -25.51 8.53 -82.77
N LYS A 13 -26.07 8.08 -81.63
CA LYS A 13 -25.94 8.76 -80.33
C LYS A 13 -24.51 8.80 -79.82
N SER A 14 -23.73 7.74 -80.06
CA SER A 14 -22.33 7.67 -79.66
C SER A 14 -21.48 8.75 -80.35
N ILE A 15 -21.70 8.96 -81.65
CA ILE A 15 -21.00 10.00 -82.41
C ILE A 15 -21.42 11.39 -81.94
N LEU A 16 -22.72 11.60 -81.66
CA LEU A 16 -23.21 12.86 -81.08
C LEU A 16 -22.58 13.14 -79.70
N ASN A 17 -22.52 12.15 -78.82
CA ASN A 17 -21.94 12.30 -77.48
C ASN A 17 -20.44 12.62 -77.55
N THR A 18 -19.71 11.94 -78.44
CA THR A 18 -18.28 12.20 -78.65
C THR A 18 -18.09 13.61 -79.18
N HIS A 19 -18.86 14.01 -80.19
CA HIS A 19 -18.87 15.36 -80.74
C HIS A 19 -19.15 16.43 -79.67
N GLN A 20 -20.15 16.26 -78.81
CA GLN A 20 -20.48 17.22 -77.73
C GLN A 20 -19.40 17.33 -76.66
N LYS A 21 -18.58 16.28 -76.47
CA LYS A 21 -17.48 16.25 -75.49
C LYS A 21 -16.15 16.78 -76.03
N THR A 22 -15.91 16.68 -77.34
CA THR A 22 -14.58 16.97 -77.91
C THR A 22 -14.58 18.09 -78.95
N ALA A 23 -15.71 18.40 -79.58
CA ALA A 23 -15.74 19.44 -80.61
C ALA A 23 -15.54 20.83 -80.00
N LYS A 24 -14.37 21.42 -80.26
CA LYS A 24 -13.91 22.72 -79.71
C LYS A 24 -14.99 23.80 -79.73
N TYR A 25 -15.64 24.02 -80.86
CA TYR A 25 -16.67 25.06 -80.98
C TYR A 25 -17.96 24.77 -80.19
N CYS A 26 -18.28 23.49 -79.94
CA CYS A 26 -19.36 23.11 -79.03
C CYS A 26 -18.95 23.35 -77.57
N LEU A 27 -17.69 23.12 -77.21
CA LEU A 27 -17.15 23.40 -75.88
C LEU A 27 -17.10 24.92 -75.59
N ILE A 28 -16.76 25.73 -76.58
CA ILE A 28 -16.81 27.21 -76.49
C ILE A 28 -18.25 27.69 -76.28
N LYS A 29 -19.20 27.20 -77.09
CA LYS A 29 -20.63 27.54 -76.92
C LYS A 29 -21.25 27.04 -75.61
N ARG A 30 -20.64 26.05 -74.96
CA ARG A 30 -21.01 25.58 -73.62
C ARG A 30 -20.35 26.39 -72.50
N GLY A 31 -19.46 27.34 -72.83
CA GLY A 31 -18.72 28.12 -71.86
C GLY A 31 -17.64 27.33 -71.11
N ILE A 32 -17.14 26.22 -71.67
CA ILE A 32 -16.10 25.38 -71.03
C ILE A 32 -14.69 25.86 -71.41
N ILE A 33 -14.55 26.44 -72.60
CA ILE A 33 -13.28 26.93 -73.16
C ILE A 33 -13.55 28.34 -73.73
N GLU A 34 -12.67 29.30 -73.49
CA GLU A 34 -12.74 30.62 -74.12
C GLU A 34 -12.31 30.58 -75.60
N GLU A 35 -12.70 31.58 -76.41
CA GLU A 35 -12.37 31.64 -77.86
C GLU A 35 -10.85 31.64 -78.14
N ASN A 36 -10.07 32.13 -77.20
CA ASN A 36 -8.60 32.15 -77.16
C ASN A 36 -7.97 30.79 -76.76
N ASN A 37 -8.77 29.73 -76.61
CA ASN A 37 -8.33 28.36 -76.28
C ASN A 37 -7.89 28.14 -74.82
N SER A 38 -8.20 29.06 -73.92
CA SER A 38 -7.94 28.92 -72.48
C SER A 38 -9.05 28.07 -71.83
N ILE A 39 -8.65 27.01 -71.11
CA ILE A 39 -9.55 26.18 -70.31
C ILE A 39 -9.91 26.96 -69.05
N ILE A 40 -11.20 27.06 -68.71
CA ILE A 40 -11.63 27.55 -67.39
C ILE A 40 -11.25 26.47 -66.38
N ILE A 41 -10.07 26.57 -65.78
CA ILE A 41 -9.63 25.70 -64.69
C ILE A 41 -10.18 26.34 -63.41
N GLU A 42 -10.99 25.61 -62.65
CA GLU A 42 -11.31 26.03 -61.27
C GLU A 42 -9.99 26.14 -60.50
N ASP A 43 -9.65 27.33 -60.02
CA ASP A 43 -8.44 27.55 -59.25
C ASP A 43 -8.59 26.91 -57.86
N TYR A 44 -7.89 25.79 -57.63
CA TYR A 44 -7.88 25.12 -56.32
C TYR A 44 -6.70 25.65 -55.49
N GLN A 45 -6.96 26.66 -54.66
CA GLN A 45 -5.97 27.27 -53.80
C GLN A 45 -5.88 26.57 -52.44
N CYS A 46 -4.66 26.44 -51.92
CA CYS A 46 -4.42 25.92 -50.57
C CYS A 46 -4.74 26.96 -49.50
N GLU A 47 -5.49 26.58 -48.47
CA GLU A 47 -5.86 27.48 -47.36
C GLU A 47 -4.67 27.82 -46.44
N TYR A 48 -3.62 27.00 -46.47
CA TYR A 48 -2.45 27.14 -45.58
C TYR A 48 -1.25 27.79 -46.27
N CYS A 49 -1.22 27.82 -47.61
CA CYS A 49 -0.15 28.46 -48.35
C CYS A 49 -0.65 28.96 -49.71
N ASN A 50 0.05 29.91 -50.32
CA ASN A 50 -0.40 30.56 -51.55
C ASN A 50 -0.19 29.70 -52.83
N LYS A 51 -0.27 28.38 -52.73
CA LYS A 51 -0.08 27.47 -53.87
C LYS A 51 -1.42 27.18 -54.55
N SER A 52 -1.52 27.55 -55.82
CA SER A 52 -2.64 27.19 -56.71
C SER A 52 -2.38 25.85 -57.39
N LEU A 53 -3.40 25.01 -57.46
CA LEU A 53 -3.33 23.67 -58.01
C LEU A 53 -4.44 23.45 -59.05
N THR A 54 -4.15 22.58 -60.00
CA THR A 54 -4.97 22.40 -61.21
C THR A 54 -6.18 21.50 -60.99
N THR A 55 -6.19 20.71 -59.91
CA THR A 55 -7.31 19.82 -59.58
C THR A 55 -7.54 19.73 -58.07
N LYS A 56 -8.77 19.43 -57.68
CA LYS A 56 -9.15 19.14 -56.28
C LYS A 56 -8.35 17.99 -55.67
N TYR A 57 -8.06 16.95 -56.45
CA TYR A 57 -7.26 15.81 -55.98
C TYR A 57 -5.83 16.24 -55.60
N THR A 58 -5.19 17.01 -56.47
CA THR A 58 -3.85 17.55 -56.20
C THR A 58 -3.84 18.51 -55.01
N LEU A 59 -4.92 19.28 -54.81
CA LEU A 59 -5.10 20.13 -53.63
C LEU A 59 -5.15 19.31 -52.34
N ASN A 60 -5.95 18.25 -52.31
CA ASN A 60 -6.04 17.39 -51.14
C ASN A 60 -4.71 16.71 -50.80
N ALA A 61 -4.04 16.13 -51.80
CA ALA A 61 -2.72 15.53 -51.60
C ALA A 61 -1.66 16.56 -51.13
N HIS A 62 -1.78 17.80 -51.61
CA HIS A 62 -0.93 18.89 -51.15
C HIS A 62 -1.24 19.29 -49.70
N ILE A 63 -2.52 19.36 -49.28
CA ILE A 63 -2.91 19.73 -47.91
C ILE A 63 -2.35 18.72 -46.90
N GLU A 64 -2.28 17.44 -47.23
CA GLU A 64 -1.68 16.40 -46.38
C GLU A 64 -0.17 16.59 -46.19
N THR A 65 0.52 17.14 -47.19
CA THR A 65 1.98 17.32 -47.20
C THR A 65 2.41 18.79 -47.08
N CYS A 66 1.46 19.70 -46.83
CA CYS A 66 1.71 21.13 -46.84
C CYS A 66 2.62 21.51 -45.66
N SER A 67 3.83 21.97 -45.97
CA SER A 67 4.82 22.34 -44.97
C SER A 67 4.36 23.47 -44.04
N VAL A 68 3.49 24.38 -44.51
CA VAL A 68 2.97 25.48 -43.69
C VAL A 68 1.94 24.97 -42.69
N LYS A 69 1.02 24.10 -43.12
CA LYS A 69 0.06 23.42 -42.25
C LYS A 69 0.78 22.61 -41.16
N LEU A 70 1.75 21.79 -41.55
CA LEU A 70 2.54 20.97 -40.62
C LEU A 70 3.30 21.83 -39.61
N LYS A 71 3.85 22.97 -40.01
CA LYS A 71 4.50 23.93 -39.08
C LYS A 71 3.50 24.55 -38.11
N MET A 72 2.30 24.92 -38.56
CA MET A 72 1.25 25.46 -37.69
C MET A 72 0.75 24.41 -36.68
N GLU A 73 0.48 23.18 -37.12
CA GLU A 73 0.04 22.10 -36.24
C GLU A 73 1.11 21.74 -35.20
N ASN A 74 2.37 21.69 -35.60
CA ASN A 74 3.49 21.43 -34.67
C ASN A 74 3.68 22.57 -33.66
N LYS A 75 3.48 23.83 -34.05
CA LYS A 75 3.52 24.98 -33.13
C LYS A 75 2.39 24.91 -32.10
N THR A 76 1.19 24.55 -32.52
CA THR A 76 0.03 24.39 -31.62
C THR A 76 0.22 23.21 -30.66
N LYS A 77 0.77 22.09 -31.12
CA LYS A 77 1.12 20.94 -30.27
C LYS A 77 2.20 21.31 -29.25
N LYS A 78 3.27 21.97 -29.69
CA LYS A 78 4.36 22.43 -28.81
C LYS A 78 3.86 23.36 -27.70
N ASN A 79 3.03 24.36 -28.04
CA ASN A 79 2.46 25.27 -27.05
C ASN A 79 1.57 24.55 -26.00
N LYS A 80 0.82 23.52 -26.40
CA LYS A 80 0.03 22.70 -25.46
C LYS A 80 0.93 21.87 -24.54
N THR A 81 1.99 21.27 -25.10
CA THR A 81 2.97 20.51 -24.32
C THR A 81 3.71 21.39 -23.31
N ASP A 82 4.15 22.58 -23.73
CA ASP A 82 4.85 23.53 -22.86
C ASP A 82 3.95 24.00 -21.71
N LYS A 83 2.66 24.26 -21.96
CA LYS A 83 1.69 24.62 -20.92
C LYS A 83 1.46 23.48 -19.92
N CYS A 84 1.32 22.25 -20.40
CA CYS A 84 1.13 21.07 -19.56
C CYS A 84 2.36 20.79 -18.67
N LEU A 85 3.56 21.00 -19.22
CA LEU A 85 4.81 20.85 -18.46
C LEU A 85 4.92 21.88 -17.33
N GLU A 86 4.50 23.12 -17.58
CA GLU A 86 4.52 24.17 -16.58
C GLU A 86 3.50 23.93 -15.45
N GLU A 87 2.29 23.49 -15.79
CA GLU A 87 1.28 23.06 -14.80
C GLU A 87 1.80 21.89 -13.94
N GLN A 88 2.52 20.95 -14.54
CA GLN A 88 3.11 19.82 -13.82
C GLN A 88 4.24 20.23 -12.86
N LYS A 89 5.06 21.24 -13.21
CA LYS A 89 6.07 21.79 -12.30
C LYS A 89 5.45 22.44 -11.07
N VAL A 90 4.40 23.25 -11.27
CA VAL A 90 3.69 23.90 -10.16
C VAL A 90 3.10 22.86 -9.20
N ILE A 91 2.51 21.79 -9.73
CA ILE A 91 2.00 20.68 -8.90
C ILE A 91 3.13 20.02 -8.10
N TYR A 92 4.28 19.79 -8.74
CA TYR A 92 5.44 19.17 -8.10
C TYR A 92 6.01 20.06 -6.97
N GLU A 93 6.08 21.38 -7.19
CA GLU A 93 6.52 22.34 -6.17
C GLU A 93 5.58 22.35 -4.95
N ILE A 94 4.26 22.34 -5.17
CA ILE A 94 3.28 22.24 -4.08
C ILE A 94 3.44 20.94 -3.30
N GLN A 95 3.64 19.81 -3.99
CA GLN A 95 3.87 18.52 -3.34
C GLN A 95 5.15 18.52 -2.49
N LEU A 96 6.22 19.13 -3.01
CA LEU A 96 7.49 19.25 -2.31
C LEU A 96 7.34 20.11 -1.04
N GLU A 97 6.63 21.23 -1.12
CA GLU A 97 6.38 22.10 0.02
C GLU A 97 5.56 21.38 1.10
N ASN A 98 4.50 20.67 0.72
CA ASN A 98 3.68 19.90 1.66
C ASN A 98 4.49 18.81 2.36
N LYS A 99 5.38 18.13 1.63
CA LYS A 99 6.25 17.10 2.20
C LYS A 99 7.26 17.69 3.20
N ASN A 100 7.78 18.88 2.91
CA ASN A 100 8.67 19.59 3.83
C ASN A 100 7.95 20.03 5.11
N LYS A 101 6.71 20.51 5.02
CA LYS A 101 5.89 20.85 6.20
C LYS A 101 5.66 19.63 7.09
N GLN A 102 5.28 18.49 6.50
CA GLN A 102 5.12 17.23 7.23
C GLN A 102 6.41 16.77 7.92
N LEU A 103 7.55 16.94 7.27
CA LEU A 103 8.84 16.57 7.84
C LEU A 103 9.20 17.45 9.04
N GLU A 104 8.91 18.75 8.96
CA GLU A 104 9.16 19.69 10.06
C GLU A 104 8.26 19.39 11.27
N GLU A 105 6.97 19.12 11.04
CA GLU A 105 6.03 18.69 12.09
C GLU A 105 6.50 17.40 12.78
N GLN A 106 6.97 16.41 12.01
CA GLN A 106 7.53 15.19 12.57
C GLN A 106 8.77 15.47 13.43
N LYS A 107 9.66 16.37 12.98
CA LYS A 107 10.86 16.74 13.70
C LYS A 107 10.54 17.39 15.05
N ILE A 108 9.60 18.34 15.07
CA ILE A 108 9.12 18.99 16.30
C ILE A 108 8.54 17.95 17.27
N ASN A 109 7.75 17.00 16.78
CA ASN A 109 7.19 15.94 17.60
C ASN A 109 8.30 15.05 18.22
N TYR A 110 9.30 14.66 17.43
CA TYR A 110 10.44 13.88 17.94
C TYR A 110 11.25 14.63 19.00
N GLU A 111 11.48 15.92 18.81
CA GLU A 111 12.18 16.77 19.79
C GLU A 111 11.40 16.84 21.12
N MET A 112 10.07 17.01 21.05
CA MET A 112 9.20 17.03 22.23
C MET A 112 9.19 15.68 22.96
N GLN A 113 9.16 14.56 22.23
CA GLN A 113 9.24 13.22 22.82
C GLN A 113 10.59 12.98 23.50
N LEU A 114 11.69 13.42 22.87
CA LEU A 114 13.03 13.30 23.43
C LEU A 114 13.14 14.06 24.75
N GLU A 115 12.59 15.29 24.79
CA GLU A 115 12.57 16.07 26.02
C GLU A 115 11.74 15.41 27.13
N ASN A 116 10.57 14.86 26.79
CA ASN A 116 9.73 14.16 27.76
C ASN A 116 10.42 12.89 28.32
N LYS A 117 11.04 12.08 27.46
CA LYS A 117 11.82 10.90 27.88
C LYS A 117 13.00 11.30 28.77
N ASN A 118 13.67 12.42 28.47
CA ASN A 118 14.73 12.94 29.32
C ASN A 118 14.23 13.35 30.72
N LYS A 119 13.06 13.98 30.81
CA LYS A 119 12.41 14.30 32.10
C LYS A 119 12.09 13.04 32.89
N GLN A 120 11.48 12.03 32.25
CA GLN A 120 11.18 10.74 32.89
C GLN A 120 12.45 10.04 33.40
N ILE A 121 13.54 10.05 32.63
CA ILE A 121 14.82 9.48 33.05
C ILE A 121 15.37 10.20 34.28
N GLN A 122 15.25 11.53 34.34
CA GLN A 122 15.67 12.29 35.53
C GLN A 122 14.84 11.94 36.77
N GLU A 123 13.51 11.86 36.64
CA GLU A 123 12.62 11.48 37.74
C GLU A 123 12.93 10.07 38.26
N GLN A 124 13.13 9.10 37.36
CA GLN A 124 13.50 7.73 37.73
C GLN A 124 14.86 7.68 38.43
N ARG A 125 15.83 8.49 38.01
CA ARG A 125 17.14 8.59 38.70
C ARG A 125 16.99 9.14 40.11
N ILE A 126 16.10 10.10 40.34
CA ILE A 126 15.80 10.63 41.68
C ILE A 126 15.16 9.54 42.55
N GLN A 127 14.14 8.84 42.05
CA GLN A 127 13.48 7.75 42.79
C GLN A 127 14.44 6.62 43.13
N ILE A 128 15.32 6.22 42.21
CA ILE A 128 16.33 5.19 42.46
C ILE A 128 17.24 5.61 43.61
N LYS A 129 17.66 6.88 43.66
CA LYS A 129 18.49 7.41 44.74
C LYS A 129 17.76 7.35 46.09
N GLU A 130 16.52 7.80 46.14
CA GLU A 130 15.70 7.76 47.37
C GLU A 130 15.47 6.33 47.88
N LEU A 131 15.24 5.38 46.98
CA LEU A 131 15.12 3.97 47.31
C LEU A 131 16.43 3.39 47.84
N GLN A 132 17.56 3.76 47.24
CA GLN A 132 18.89 3.34 47.71
C GLN A 132 19.18 3.88 49.12
N ASP A 133 18.87 5.16 49.38
CA ASP A 133 19.02 5.79 50.70
C ASP A 133 18.13 5.10 51.74
N THR A 134 16.90 4.73 51.35
CA THR A 134 15.97 3.99 52.23
C THR A 134 16.47 2.58 52.56
N ILE A 135 16.99 1.84 51.56
CA ILE A 135 17.57 0.51 51.78
C ILE A 135 18.77 0.59 52.72
N ALA A 136 19.64 1.61 52.56
CA ALA A 136 20.77 1.83 53.44
C ALA A 136 20.31 2.08 54.89
N SER A 137 19.24 2.87 55.07
CA SER A 137 18.63 3.12 56.38
C SER A 137 18.06 1.85 57.02
N ILE A 138 17.32 1.03 56.26
CA ILE A 138 16.78 -0.26 56.76
C ILE A 138 17.92 -1.22 57.13
N ALA A 139 18.96 -1.31 56.29
CA ALA A 139 20.12 -2.16 56.56
C ALA A 139 20.91 -1.72 57.80
N SER A 140 20.85 -0.43 58.16
CA SER A 140 21.49 0.12 59.36
C SER A 140 20.71 -0.11 60.66
N GLN A 141 19.48 -0.65 60.60
CA GLN A 141 18.73 -0.98 61.81
C GLN A 141 19.16 -2.33 62.41
N PRO A 142 19.34 -2.43 63.75
CA PRO A 142 19.72 -3.67 64.41
C PRO A 142 18.60 -4.72 64.31
N LYS A 143 18.94 -5.93 63.86
CA LYS A 143 18.01 -7.07 63.78
C LYS A 143 17.79 -7.71 65.16
N ASN A 144 16.58 -7.59 65.70
CA ASN A 144 16.08 -8.51 66.73
C ASN A 144 15.57 -9.78 66.06
N ILE A 145 16.33 -10.87 66.18
CA ILE A 145 15.95 -12.17 65.62
C ILE A 145 15.11 -12.91 66.67
N THR A 146 13.79 -12.92 66.49
CA THR A 146 12.90 -13.91 67.13
C THR A 146 12.54 -14.98 66.10
N THR A 147 13.14 -16.16 66.26
CA THR A 147 12.83 -17.37 65.49
C THR A 147 11.46 -17.92 65.88
N HIS A 148 10.44 -17.65 65.07
CA HIS A 148 9.20 -18.42 65.06
C HIS A 148 9.21 -19.38 63.88
N ASN A 149 9.50 -20.65 64.16
CA ASN A 149 9.36 -21.75 63.20
C ASN A 149 7.89 -22.05 62.97
N ASN A 150 7.32 -21.51 61.90
CA ASN A 150 6.03 -21.94 61.38
C ASN A 150 6.25 -22.83 60.15
N ASN A 151 6.25 -24.15 60.38
CA ASN A 151 6.15 -25.15 59.33
C ASN A 151 4.73 -25.11 58.73
N ARG A 152 4.52 -24.23 57.75
CA ARG A 152 3.38 -24.30 56.84
C ARG A 152 3.81 -25.06 55.59
N THR A 153 3.11 -26.15 55.30
CA THR A 153 3.34 -27.07 54.20
C THR A 153 3.21 -26.38 52.84
N ASN A 154 4.34 -26.29 52.12
CA ASN A 154 4.50 -25.65 50.80
C ASN A 154 4.18 -26.61 49.64
N THR A 155 2.93 -27.04 49.45
CA THR A 155 2.58 -27.94 48.32
C THR A 155 2.35 -27.18 47.00
N THR A 156 1.85 -25.95 47.01
CA THR A 156 1.61 -25.14 45.78
C THR A 156 2.86 -24.50 45.21
N THR A 157 3.85 -24.14 46.04
CA THR A 157 5.10 -23.52 45.59
C THR A 157 5.99 -24.51 44.82
N ASN A 158 5.96 -25.79 45.22
CA ASN A 158 6.78 -26.84 44.60
C ASN A 158 6.35 -27.17 43.16
N ASN A 159 5.04 -27.17 42.86
CA ASN A 159 4.55 -27.46 41.50
C ASN A 159 4.93 -26.37 40.49
N ARG A 160 4.84 -25.08 40.87
CA ARG A 160 5.21 -23.96 39.99
C ARG A 160 6.71 -23.93 39.67
N LEU A 161 7.55 -24.15 40.68
CA LEU A 161 9.00 -24.26 40.51
C LEU A 161 9.38 -25.45 39.61
N ASN A 162 8.72 -26.60 39.77
CA ASN A 162 8.93 -27.75 38.89
C ASN A 162 8.55 -27.47 37.44
N ILE A 163 7.42 -26.80 37.18
CA ILE A 163 7.02 -26.42 35.81
C ILE A 163 8.05 -25.49 35.18
N ILE A 164 8.48 -24.43 35.88
CA ILE A 164 9.47 -23.47 35.37
C ILE A 164 10.82 -24.16 35.10
N ASN A 165 11.25 -25.05 36.00
CA ASN A 165 12.49 -25.80 35.84
C ASN A 165 12.45 -26.76 34.64
N ASN A 166 11.28 -27.26 34.26
CA ASN A 166 11.10 -28.16 33.12
C ASN A 166 10.87 -27.45 31.78
N LEU A 167 10.79 -26.11 31.76
CA LEU A 167 10.65 -25.37 30.51
C LEU A 167 11.83 -25.61 29.57
N VAL A 168 11.53 -25.73 28.29
CA VAL A 168 12.51 -25.79 27.21
C VAL A 168 12.95 -24.36 26.85
N PRO A 169 14.26 -24.08 26.77
CA PRO A 169 14.80 -22.81 26.28
C PRO A 169 14.22 -22.38 24.92
N ILE A 170 13.88 -21.10 24.79
CA ILE A 170 13.39 -20.54 23.52
C ILE A 170 14.57 -19.90 22.77
N THR A 171 15.13 -20.64 21.82
CA THR A 171 16.25 -20.17 21.00
C THR A 171 15.76 -19.41 19.76
N ASP A 172 16.65 -18.64 19.12
CA ASP A 172 16.35 -18.02 17.83
C ASP A 172 16.01 -19.03 16.74
N ASP A 173 16.59 -20.23 16.79
CA ASP A 173 16.30 -21.30 15.82
C ASP A 173 14.88 -21.86 15.96
N GLU A 174 14.30 -21.84 17.17
CA GLU A 174 12.88 -22.18 17.35
C GLU A 174 11.97 -21.16 16.66
N PHE A 175 12.26 -19.85 16.78
CA PHE A 175 11.49 -18.81 16.09
C PHE A 175 11.57 -18.94 14.56
N LYS A 176 12.70 -19.42 14.01
CA LYS A 176 12.83 -19.66 12.56
C LYS A 176 11.88 -20.74 12.02
N LYS A 177 11.32 -21.59 12.88
CA LYS A 177 10.34 -22.62 12.51
C LYS A 177 8.90 -22.09 12.45
N LEU A 178 8.62 -20.95 13.07
CA LEU A 178 7.27 -20.35 13.11
C LEU A 178 6.66 -20.08 11.73
N PRO A 179 7.40 -19.59 10.71
CA PRO A 179 6.88 -19.46 9.35
C PRO A 179 6.29 -20.75 8.81
N ASP A 180 6.95 -21.89 9.03
CA ASP A 180 6.49 -23.19 8.54
C ASP A 180 5.27 -23.70 9.33
N MET A 181 5.15 -23.30 10.60
CA MET A 181 3.97 -23.59 11.42
C MET A 181 2.78 -22.68 11.09
N LEU A 182 2.99 -21.49 10.51
CA LEU A 182 1.92 -20.57 10.14
C LEU A 182 1.18 -21.09 8.91
N LYS A 183 0.05 -21.75 9.17
CA LYS A 183 -0.89 -22.20 8.14
C LYS A 183 -1.83 -21.08 7.69
N ARG A 184 -2.35 -21.23 6.46
CA ARG A 184 -3.38 -20.36 5.88
C ARG A 184 -4.60 -20.18 6.78
N GLU A 185 -5.10 -21.27 7.35
CA GLU A 185 -6.27 -21.29 8.25
C GLU A 185 -6.11 -20.37 9.47
N TYR A 186 -4.88 -20.18 9.96
CA TYR A 186 -4.62 -19.27 11.07
C TYR A 186 -4.75 -17.82 10.62
N VAL A 187 -4.27 -17.48 9.42
CA VAL A 187 -4.40 -16.13 8.85
C VAL A 187 -5.86 -15.82 8.54
N GLU A 188 -6.63 -16.77 8.00
CA GLU A 188 -8.07 -16.63 7.75
C GLU A 188 -8.88 -16.38 9.04
N SER A 189 -8.52 -17.07 10.11
CA SER A 189 -9.15 -16.95 11.42
C SER A 189 -8.74 -15.68 12.18
N GLY A 190 -7.79 -14.91 11.66
CA GLY A 190 -7.31 -13.68 12.27
C GLY A 190 -6.72 -13.90 13.67
N LEU A 191 -7.21 -13.12 14.64
CA LEU A 191 -6.73 -13.14 16.03
C LEU A 191 -6.75 -14.55 16.64
N ASP A 192 -7.83 -15.30 16.43
CA ASP A 192 -7.98 -16.67 16.95
C ASP A 192 -6.91 -17.62 16.39
N GLY A 193 -6.56 -17.46 15.11
CA GLY A 193 -5.54 -18.27 14.47
C GLY A 193 -4.15 -18.00 15.03
N TYR A 194 -3.81 -16.73 15.24
CA TYR A 194 -2.53 -16.39 15.87
C TYR A 194 -2.44 -16.87 17.31
N ILE A 195 -3.53 -16.79 18.09
CA ILE A 195 -3.56 -17.33 19.45
C ILE A 195 -3.30 -18.83 19.42
N LYS A 196 -3.97 -19.59 18.53
CA LYS A 196 -3.73 -21.04 18.39
C LYS A 196 -2.27 -21.35 18.08
N LEU A 197 -1.70 -20.67 17.07
CA LEU A 197 -0.30 -20.85 16.70
C LEU A 197 0.65 -20.53 17.87
N ALA A 198 0.40 -19.44 18.60
CA ALA A 198 1.19 -19.04 19.75
C ALA A 198 1.09 -20.05 20.90
N THR A 199 -0.12 -20.53 21.23
CA THR A 199 -0.33 -21.57 22.25
C THR A 199 0.42 -22.85 21.90
N GLU A 200 0.36 -23.29 20.64
CA GLU A 200 1.12 -24.45 20.16
C GLU A 200 2.63 -24.24 20.25
N PHE A 201 3.11 -23.06 19.82
CA PHE A 201 4.53 -22.73 19.84
C PHE A 201 5.10 -22.63 21.26
N TYR A 202 4.39 -21.97 22.17
CA TYR A 202 4.83 -21.72 23.55
C TYR A 202 4.63 -22.91 24.49
N LYS A 203 3.95 -23.96 24.04
CA LYS A 203 3.78 -25.19 24.80
C LYS A 203 5.13 -25.71 25.28
N ASP A 204 5.22 -25.97 26.59
CA ASP A 204 6.42 -26.43 27.31
C ASP A 204 7.63 -25.47 27.26
N LYS A 205 7.46 -24.28 26.66
CA LYS A 205 8.52 -23.27 26.46
C LYS A 205 8.32 -22.01 27.30
N ALA A 206 7.06 -21.61 27.50
CA ALA A 206 6.68 -20.48 28.33
C ALA A 206 5.45 -20.81 29.17
N VAL A 207 5.31 -20.12 30.30
CA VAL A 207 4.18 -20.30 31.21
C VAL A 207 3.74 -18.94 31.76
N CYS A 208 2.43 -18.71 31.81
CA CYS A 208 1.89 -17.51 32.45
C CYS A 208 1.76 -17.78 33.95
N THR A 209 2.56 -17.08 34.72
CA THR A 209 2.72 -17.33 36.14
C THR A 209 1.80 -16.41 36.97
N ASP A 210 1.45 -15.24 36.47
CA ASP A 210 0.41 -14.39 37.05
C ASP A 210 -0.48 -13.90 35.92
N VAL A 211 -1.68 -14.47 35.81
CA VAL A 211 -2.65 -14.13 34.76
C VAL A 211 -3.15 -12.69 34.90
N SER A 212 -3.42 -12.26 36.14
CA SER A 212 -3.96 -10.91 36.41
C SER A 212 -2.98 -9.80 35.99
N ARG A 213 -1.68 -10.05 36.14
CA ARG A 213 -0.60 -9.12 35.77
C ARG A 213 0.09 -9.49 34.46
N LYS A 214 -0.40 -10.52 33.76
CA LYS A 214 0.14 -11.02 32.49
C LYS A 214 1.65 -11.28 32.56
N ILE A 215 2.11 -11.89 33.66
CA ILE A 215 3.52 -12.18 33.91
C ILE A 215 3.85 -13.53 33.28
N VAL A 216 4.49 -13.50 32.12
CA VAL A 216 4.96 -14.69 31.42
C VAL A 216 6.41 -14.98 31.82
N THR A 217 6.71 -16.25 32.07
CA THR A 217 8.05 -16.72 32.41
C THR A 217 8.49 -17.75 31.38
N HIS A 218 9.71 -17.62 30.87
CA HIS A 218 10.32 -18.53 29.92
C HIS A 218 11.82 -18.67 30.20
N LYS A 219 12.48 -19.62 29.53
CA LYS A 219 13.95 -19.69 29.53
C LYS A 219 14.51 -19.07 28.25
N ASP A 220 15.51 -18.22 28.39
CA ASP A 220 16.25 -17.68 27.25
C ASP A 220 17.18 -18.75 26.64
N GLU A 221 17.92 -18.37 25.59
CA GLU A 221 18.86 -19.24 24.87
C GLU A 221 19.95 -19.87 25.75
N ASN A 222 20.30 -19.23 26.87
CA ASN A 222 21.29 -19.71 27.84
C ASN A 222 20.64 -20.59 28.93
N GLY A 223 19.33 -20.85 28.82
CA GLY A 223 18.55 -21.59 29.81
C GLY A 223 18.23 -20.77 31.07
N LYS A 224 18.50 -19.46 31.08
CA LYS A 224 18.21 -18.61 32.23
C LYS A 224 16.73 -18.25 32.24
N VAL A 225 16.12 -18.32 33.42
CA VAL A 225 14.71 -17.94 33.60
C VAL A 225 14.57 -16.42 33.47
N VAL A 226 13.70 -16.01 32.55
CA VAL A 226 13.39 -14.60 32.25
C VAL A 226 11.89 -14.37 32.43
N THR A 227 11.57 -13.22 33.02
CA THR A 227 10.20 -12.74 33.15
C THR A 227 9.92 -11.69 32.08
N ASP A 228 8.79 -11.82 31.39
CA ASP A 228 8.31 -10.94 30.33
C ASP A 228 6.90 -10.43 30.69
N PRO A 229 6.81 -9.31 31.45
CA PRO A 229 5.54 -8.68 31.77
C PRO A 229 4.79 -8.28 30.49
N ASN A 230 3.48 -8.52 30.44
CA ASN A 230 2.64 -8.28 29.26
C ASN A 230 3.08 -9.02 27.98
N MET A 231 4.02 -9.95 28.08
CA MET A 231 4.55 -10.72 26.93
C MET A 231 5.18 -9.82 25.84
N THR A 232 5.67 -8.63 26.21
CA THR A 232 6.16 -7.61 25.27
C THR A 232 7.28 -8.13 24.34
N LYS A 233 8.24 -8.87 24.89
CA LYS A 233 9.41 -9.38 24.15
C LYS A 233 9.04 -10.58 23.30
N LEU A 234 8.26 -11.51 23.87
CA LEU A 234 7.80 -12.70 23.16
C LEU A 234 6.85 -12.33 22.01
N ASN A 235 5.95 -11.35 22.20
CA ASN A 235 5.08 -10.82 21.15
C ASN A 235 5.88 -10.29 19.97
N SER A 236 6.82 -9.38 20.21
CA SER A 236 7.61 -8.78 19.15
C SER A 236 8.43 -9.82 18.39
N ARG A 237 9.08 -10.77 19.08
CA ARG A 237 9.82 -11.86 18.43
C ARG A 237 8.91 -12.79 17.63
N PHE A 238 7.76 -13.18 18.18
CA PHE A 238 6.78 -14.04 17.52
C PHE A 238 6.25 -13.41 16.22
N PHE A 239 5.71 -12.20 16.31
CA PHE A 239 5.13 -11.52 15.15
C PHE A 239 6.19 -11.13 14.12
N LYS A 240 7.41 -10.80 14.55
CA LYS A 240 8.54 -10.58 13.64
C LYS A 240 8.93 -11.85 12.88
N ALA A 241 8.92 -13.01 13.54
CA ALA A 241 9.23 -14.28 12.90
C ALA A 241 8.21 -14.64 11.82
N ILE A 242 6.91 -14.43 12.07
CA ILE A 242 5.85 -14.79 11.11
C ILE A 242 5.55 -13.70 10.07
N LEU A 243 6.11 -12.49 10.21
CA LEU A 243 5.72 -11.29 9.45
C LEU A 243 5.68 -11.52 7.93
N ASN A 244 6.76 -12.09 7.38
CA ASN A 244 6.90 -12.30 5.93
C ASN A 244 5.92 -13.37 5.43
N LYS A 245 5.83 -14.50 6.13
CA LYS A 245 4.92 -15.59 5.74
C LYS A 245 3.46 -15.17 5.88
N ASN A 246 3.14 -14.39 6.91
CA ASN A 246 1.82 -13.82 7.08
C ASN A 246 1.45 -12.93 5.89
N ARG A 247 2.36 -12.06 5.45
CA ARG A 247 2.15 -11.21 4.28
C ARG A 247 1.91 -12.03 3.01
N GLU A 248 2.69 -13.08 2.80
CA GLU A 248 2.53 -13.99 1.66
C GLU A 248 1.14 -14.65 1.66
N LEU A 249 0.73 -15.22 2.79
CA LEU A 249 -0.58 -15.86 2.93
C LEU A 249 -1.74 -14.86 2.78
N THR A 250 -1.59 -13.64 3.31
CA THR A 250 -2.58 -12.58 3.11
C THR A 250 -2.74 -12.23 1.62
N TYR A 251 -1.66 -12.17 0.84
CA TYR A 251 -1.77 -11.91 -0.60
C TYR A 251 -2.51 -13.03 -1.33
N ILE A 252 -2.23 -14.30 -1.00
CA ILE A 252 -2.95 -15.45 -1.57
C ILE A 252 -4.45 -15.34 -1.26
N LEU A 253 -4.80 -15.00 -0.01
CA LEU A 253 -6.19 -14.85 0.40
C LEU A 253 -6.92 -13.72 -0.34
N VAL A 254 -6.27 -12.57 -0.51
CA VAL A 254 -6.86 -11.43 -1.22
C VAL A 254 -7.04 -11.75 -2.71
N ASP A 255 -6.05 -12.35 -3.38
CA ASP A 255 -6.13 -12.76 -4.79
C ASP A 255 -7.30 -13.74 -5.04
N GLU A 256 -7.54 -14.67 -4.12
CA GLU A 256 -8.67 -15.58 -4.21
C GLU A 256 -10.03 -14.90 -4.01
N VAL A 257 -10.12 -13.93 -3.10
CA VAL A 257 -11.34 -13.13 -2.91
C VAL A 257 -11.63 -12.30 -4.16
N GLU A 258 -10.61 -11.68 -4.76
CA GLU A 258 -10.73 -10.94 -6.01
C GLU A 258 -11.22 -11.84 -7.16
N LYS A 259 -10.71 -13.07 -7.27
CA LYS A 259 -11.19 -14.06 -8.25
C LYS A 259 -12.66 -14.39 -8.06
N LYS A 260 -13.11 -14.65 -6.82
CA LYS A 260 -14.53 -14.93 -6.53
C LYS A 260 -15.46 -13.78 -6.91
N VAL A 261 -15.00 -12.54 -6.78
CA VAL A 261 -15.77 -11.36 -7.22
C VAL A 261 -15.85 -11.30 -8.74
N ASN A 262 -14.73 -11.55 -9.44
CA ASN A 262 -14.71 -11.62 -10.91
C ASN A 262 -15.63 -12.73 -11.45
N ASP A 263 -15.68 -13.86 -10.76
CA ASP A 263 -16.54 -15.00 -11.08
C ASP A 263 -18.00 -14.80 -10.62
N ARG A 264 -18.33 -13.65 -10.01
CA ARG A 264 -19.64 -13.29 -9.46
C ARG A 264 -20.16 -14.24 -8.37
N GLU A 265 -19.25 -15.00 -7.75
CA GLU A 265 -19.53 -15.83 -6.56
C GLU A 265 -19.59 -15.00 -5.27
N MET A 266 -19.09 -13.76 -5.32
CA MET A 266 -19.04 -12.84 -4.20
C MET A 266 -19.38 -11.41 -4.65
N ASN A 267 -20.04 -10.64 -3.79
CA ASN A 267 -20.37 -9.24 -4.08
C ASN A 267 -19.22 -8.30 -3.69
N ILE A 268 -19.33 -7.02 -4.09
CA ILE A 268 -18.30 -6.01 -3.84
C ILE A 268 -18.21 -5.64 -2.34
N ASP A 269 -19.32 -5.67 -1.60
CA ASP A 269 -19.33 -5.34 -0.17
C ASP A 269 -18.53 -6.37 0.65
N ASP A 270 -18.65 -7.65 0.29
CA ASP A 270 -17.86 -8.74 0.88
C ASP A 270 -16.37 -8.55 0.58
N LEU A 271 -16.00 -8.16 -0.64
CA LEU A 271 -14.61 -7.83 -1.00
C LEU A 271 -14.07 -6.69 -0.14
N ILE A 272 -14.86 -5.63 0.06
CA ILE A 272 -14.47 -4.49 0.90
C ILE A 272 -14.25 -4.97 2.34
N ASN A 273 -15.18 -5.76 2.90
CA ASN A 273 -15.07 -6.30 4.25
C ASN A 273 -13.83 -7.19 4.43
N PHE A 274 -13.56 -8.08 3.46
CA PHE A 274 -12.34 -8.91 3.46
C PHE A 274 -11.07 -8.06 3.37
N SER A 275 -11.07 -7.05 2.51
CA SER A 275 -9.92 -6.15 2.32
C SER A 275 -9.63 -5.34 3.58
N CYS A 276 -10.67 -4.81 4.23
CA CYS A 276 -10.55 -4.12 5.52
C CYS A 276 -10.02 -5.06 6.60
N LYS A 277 -10.61 -6.26 6.75
CA LYS A 277 -10.18 -7.27 7.72
C LYS A 277 -8.69 -7.60 7.58
N TYR A 278 -8.25 -7.96 6.38
CA TYR A 278 -6.86 -8.37 6.14
C TYR A 278 -5.88 -7.18 6.22
N SER A 279 -6.33 -5.97 5.88
CA SER A 279 -5.53 -4.76 6.06
C SER A 279 -5.29 -4.47 7.54
N ASN A 280 -6.34 -4.48 8.37
CA ASN A 280 -6.23 -4.25 9.82
C ASN A 280 -5.37 -5.34 10.48
N GLN A 281 -5.59 -6.60 10.11
CA GLN A 281 -4.77 -7.72 10.57
C GLN A 281 -3.29 -7.54 10.22
N ARG A 282 -2.98 -7.13 8.99
CA ARG A 282 -1.60 -6.86 8.55
C ARG A 282 -0.98 -5.72 9.35
N VAL A 283 -1.72 -4.63 9.58
CA VAL A 283 -1.25 -3.49 10.39
C VAL A 283 -0.94 -3.94 11.82
N ASN A 284 -1.83 -4.72 12.45
CA ASN A 284 -1.64 -5.21 13.81
C ASN A 284 -0.41 -6.12 13.94
N VAL A 285 -0.19 -7.02 12.97
CA VAL A 285 1.02 -7.85 12.92
C VAL A 285 2.29 -7.00 12.79
N ILE A 286 2.28 -5.99 11.92
CA ILE A 286 3.43 -5.08 11.74
C ILE A 286 3.72 -4.32 13.04
N LYS A 287 2.68 -3.73 13.66
CA LYS A 287 2.82 -2.99 14.91
C LYS A 287 3.38 -3.87 16.03
N LEU A 288 2.89 -5.10 16.19
CA LEU A 288 3.44 -6.06 17.17
C LEU A 288 4.89 -6.46 16.84
N ALA A 289 5.21 -6.70 15.58
CA ALA A 289 6.57 -7.05 15.15
C ALA A 289 7.58 -5.92 15.40
N ASN A 290 7.15 -4.66 15.28
CA ASN A 290 7.98 -3.48 15.55
C ASN A 290 8.10 -3.14 17.04
N GLY A 291 7.23 -3.69 17.88
CA GLY A 291 7.22 -3.50 19.33
C GLY A 291 6.21 -2.45 19.81
N GLU A 292 5.85 -2.57 21.09
CA GLU A 292 4.67 -1.92 21.66
C GLU A 292 4.68 -0.40 21.58
N GLU A 293 5.82 0.25 21.88
CA GLU A 293 5.94 1.72 21.86
C GLU A 293 5.61 2.29 20.47
N THR A 294 6.01 1.62 19.39
CA THR A 294 5.75 2.09 18.02
C THR A 294 4.31 1.84 17.57
N GLY A 295 3.69 0.77 18.08
CA GLY A 295 2.32 0.41 17.75
C GLY A 295 1.29 1.31 18.44
N GLU A 296 1.53 1.64 19.71
CA GLU A 296 0.64 2.43 20.57
C GLU A 296 0.54 3.89 20.13
N VAL A 297 1.66 4.51 19.74
CA VAL A 297 1.70 5.92 19.29
C VAL A 297 0.85 6.16 18.04
N ASN A 298 0.65 5.13 17.21
CA ASN A 298 -0.09 5.22 15.95
C ASN A 298 -1.49 4.58 16.03
N ASP A 299 -2.06 4.43 17.23
CA ASP A 299 -3.37 3.81 17.45
C ASP A 299 -4.44 4.86 17.81
N THR A 300 -4.87 5.64 16.81
CA THR A 300 -5.85 6.72 17.01
C THR A 300 -7.25 6.23 17.35
N GLU A 301 -7.61 5.00 16.94
CA GLU A 301 -8.95 4.42 17.10
C GLU A 301 -8.99 3.32 18.17
N GLY A 302 -7.86 2.93 18.75
CA GLY A 302 -7.77 1.91 19.82
C GLY A 302 -7.83 0.45 19.34
N GLU A 303 -8.03 0.21 18.05
CA GLU A 303 -8.17 -1.13 17.47
C GLU A 303 -6.91 -1.99 17.68
N TYR A 304 -5.73 -1.37 17.57
CA TYR A 304 -4.48 -2.09 17.78
C TYR A 304 -4.32 -2.50 19.24
N MET A 305 -4.65 -1.61 20.18
CA MET A 305 -4.57 -1.91 21.60
C MET A 305 -5.57 -2.97 22.02
N GLU A 306 -6.78 -2.97 21.46
CA GLU A 306 -7.74 -4.04 21.67
C GLU A 306 -7.19 -5.39 21.17
N PHE A 307 -6.66 -5.42 19.94
CA PHE A 307 -6.05 -6.62 19.37
C PHE A 307 -4.88 -7.13 20.24
N LYS A 308 -3.94 -6.26 20.60
CA LYS A 308 -2.78 -6.58 21.45
C LYS A 308 -3.23 -7.16 22.79
N ASN A 309 -4.12 -6.46 23.49
CA ASN A 309 -4.58 -6.87 24.81
C ASN A 309 -5.32 -8.20 24.76
N THR A 310 -6.19 -8.38 23.77
CA THR A 310 -6.95 -9.62 23.60
C THR A 310 -6.02 -10.79 23.27
N TYR A 311 -5.06 -10.59 22.37
CA TYR A 311 -4.04 -11.59 22.05
C TYR A 311 -3.26 -12.00 23.31
N THR A 312 -2.66 -11.03 24.01
CA THR A 312 -1.83 -11.31 25.20
C THR A 312 -2.63 -12.00 26.30
N ASN A 313 -3.86 -11.55 26.56
CA ASN A 313 -4.72 -12.16 27.58
C ASN A 313 -4.98 -13.63 27.25
N ARG A 314 -5.44 -13.91 26.04
CA ARG A 314 -5.85 -15.27 25.65
C ARG A 314 -4.66 -16.22 25.53
N VAL A 315 -3.51 -15.74 25.07
CA VAL A 315 -2.29 -16.56 25.10
C VAL A 315 -1.86 -16.82 26.53
N CYS A 316 -1.76 -15.79 27.39
CA CYS A 316 -1.42 -15.97 28.80
C CYS A 316 -2.36 -16.95 29.51
N ASP A 317 -3.67 -16.84 29.29
CA ASP A 317 -4.66 -17.79 29.82
C ASP A 317 -4.37 -19.22 29.34
N SER A 318 -4.07 -19.39 28.05
CA SER A 318 -3.81 -20.69 27.44
C SER A 318 -2.55 -21.39 27.96
N ILE A 319 -1.52 -20.61 28.33
CA ILE A 319 -0.25 -21.12 28.86
C ILE A 319 -0.16 -20.96 30.38
N SER A 320 -1.28 -20.65 31.05
CA SER A 320 -1.32 -20.53 32.50
C SER A 320 -1.29 -21.90 33.18
N ILE A 321 -0.76 -21.94 34.40
CA ILE A 321 -0.81 -23.15 35.23
C ILE A 321 -2.26 -23.33 35.67
N LYS A 322 -2.94 -24.32 35.09
CA LYS A 322 -4.28 -24.71 35.54
C LYS A 322 -4.18 -25.22 36.98
N LYS A 323 -5.00 -24.63 37.86
CA LYS A 323 -5.06 -24.98 39.29
C LYS A 323 -5.60 -26.39 39.49
#